data_AF-A0A8H5DJ72-F1
#
_entry.id   AF-A0A8H5DJ72-F1
#
_cell.length_a   1.000
_cell.length_b   1.000
_cell.length_c   1.000
_cell.angle_alpha   90.00
_cell.angle_beta   90.00
_cell.angle_gamma   90.00
#
_symmetry.space_group_name_H-M   'P 1'
#
loop_
_entity.id
_entity.type
_entity.pdbx_description
1 polymer ?
#
loop_
_entity_poly.entity_id
_entity_poly.type
_entity_poly.pdbx_seq_one_letter_code
_entity_poly.pdbx_strand_id
1 'polypeptide(L)'
;MASSSQLIGLAKSLPAPLQRFFARYPPTAILPENASKTRFQEDRPNPFRFYKHPVTGKWHDPVYSQRRQAELVQMAREHGVEELLPETRKGTEYRLAHRVEHGLRVKGTGVGQKVKGHIHERHMIAKASSKLTRLQNGSKEKSHVGYAQSYQALEEGTPTHYQVLNLTPTLLDTQHDSTLLIKRAYHRALLCNHPDKVSTSDSSSFFTVDQITTALNVLSSPSSRAIYDAALRVSRPAGAAGLDGSFQTGVENVDLDDLPFDEAEKCWYRPCRCGNEHSYEFREADLEDVGDEGELIVGCLDCSLWLRVHFAVMDDDLDETQSSNSSSKEKS
;
A
#
# COMPACT_ATOMS: atom_id res chain seq x y z
N MET A 1 52.04 -27.79 -1.69
CA MET A 1 51.35 -28.70 -2.62
C MET A 1 50.59 -29.71 -1.79
N ALA A 2 49.26 -29.81 -1.96
CA ALA A 2 48.47 -30.82 -1.26
C ALA A 2 48.96 -32.22 -1.68
N SER A 3 48.99 -33.17 -0.74
CA SER A 3 49.37 -34.55 -1.08
C SER A 3 48.27 -35.21 -1.92
N SER A 4 48.64 -36.18 -2.75
CA SER A 4 47.66 -36.95 -3.54
C SER A 4 46.59 -37.60 -2.66
N SER A 5 46.97 -38.07 -1.46
CA SER A 5 46.04 -38.62 -0.47
C SER A 5 45.04 -37.58 0.05
N GLN A 6 45.45 -36.34 0.26
CA GLN A 6 44.57 -35.24 0.67
C GLN A 6 43.57 -34.90 -0.44
N LEU A 7 44.01 -34.82 -1.69
CA LEU A 7 43.13 -34.57 -2.84
C LEU A 7 42.10 -35.69 -3.02
N ILE A 8 42.50 -36.95 -2.85
CA ILE A 8 41.57 -38.09 -2.85
C ILE A 8 40.59 -38.01 -1.68
N GLY A 9 41.05 -37.57 -0.51
CA GLY A 9 40.19 -37.32 0.66
C GLY A 9 39.12 -36.27 0.37
N LEU A 10 39.50 -35.14 -0.25
CA LEU A 10 38.59 -34.07 -0.67
C LEU A 10 37.59 -34.55 -1.74
N ALA A 11 38.05 -35.32 -2.72
CA ALA A 11 37.16 -35.89 -3.74
C ALA A 11 36.12 -36.85 -3.10
N LYS A 12 36.54 -37.63 -2.10
CA LYS A 12 35.65 -38.54 -1.35
C LYS A 12 34.71 -37.82 -0.39
N SER A 13 34.99 -36.58 0.03
CA SER A 13 34.07 -35.80 0.85
C SER A 13 32.94 -35.13 0.06
N LEU A 14 32.97 -35.20 -1.27
CA LEU A 14 31.88 -34.67 -2.11
C LEU A 14 30.55 -35.39 -1.83
N PRO A 15 29.39 -34.72 -1.98
CA PRO A 15 28.08 -35.35 -1.85
C PRO A 15 27.92 -36.57 -2.76
N ALA A 16 27.30 -37.64 -2.25
CA ALA A 16 27.08 -38.88 -3.00
C ALA A 16 26.39 -38.68 -4.37
N PRO A 17 25.41 -37.75 -4.54
CA PRO A 17 24.84 -37.44 -5.86
C PRO A 17 25.88 -36.94 -6.88
N LEU A 18 26.80 -36.07 -6.46
CA LEU A 18 27.87 -35.55 -7.32
C LEU A 18 28.89 -36.63 -7.65
N GLN A 19 29.30 -37.45 -6.67
CA GLN A 19 30.20 -38.57 -6.92
C GLN A 19 29.62 -39.55 -7.96
N ARG A 20 28.33 -39.90 -7.82
CA ARG A 20 27.62 -40.75 -8.79
C ARG A 20 27.52 -40.09 -10.16
N PHE A 21 27.34 -38.77 -10.22
CA PHE A 21 27.33 -38.02 -11.47
C PHE A 21 28.69 -38.10 -12.17
N PHE A 22 29.77 -37.75 -11.48
CA PHE A 22 31.13 -37.78 -12.06
C PHE A 22 31.60 -39.20 -12.40
N ALA A 23 31.15 -40.23 -11.69
CA ALA A 23 31.42 -41.61 -12.06
C ALA A 23 30.74 -42.03 -13.38
N ARG A 24 29.56 -41.46 -13.70
CA ARG A 24 28.82 -41.74 -14.94
C ARG A 24 29.21 -40.82 -16.09
N TYR A 25 29.50 -39.56 -15.77
CA TYR A 25 29.81 -38.49 -16.72
C TYR A 25 31.09 -37.77 -16.30
N PRO A 26 32.26 -38.43 -16.39
CA PRO A 26 33.53 -37.81 -16.04
C PRO A 26 33.89 -36.71 -17.05
N PRO A 27 34.19 -35.47 -16.62
CA PRO A 27 34.64 -34.42 -17.51
C PRO A 27 36.03 -34.73 -18.07
N THR A 28 36.35 -34.15 -19.21
CA THR A 28 37.68 -34.31 -19.84
C THR A 28 38.82 -33.76 -18.97
N ALA A 29 38.54 -32.77 -18.13
CA ALA A 29 39.53 -32.15 -17.24
C ALA A 29 40.13 -33.10 -16.19
N ILE A 30 39.40 -34.15 -15.80
CA ILE A 30 39.88 -35.12 -14.79
C ILE A 30 40.41 -36.43 -15.42
N LEU A 31 40.19 -36.61 -16.72
CA LEU A 31 40.56 -37.82 -17.44
C LEU A 31 41.96 -37.67 -18.04
N PRO A 32 42.74 -38.77 -18.14
CA PRO A 32 43.96 -38.76 -18.95
C PRO A 32 43.61 -38.54 -20.43
N GLU A 33 44.53 -37.97 -21.21
CA GLU A 33 44.30 -37.53 -22.60
C GLU A 33 43.72 -38.61 -23.53
N ASN A 34 43.96 -39.90 -23.23
CA ASN A 34 43.52 -41.04 -24.03
C ASN A 34 42.37 -41.85 -23.40
N ALA A 35 41.61 -41.28 -22.46
CA ALA A 35 40.50 -41.99 -21.85
C ALA A 35 39.33 -42.22 -22.81
N SER A 36 38.82 -43.46 -22.86
CA SER A 36 37.59 -43.78 -23.57
C SER A 36 36.38 -43.17 -22.88
N LYS A 37 35.38 -42.77 -23.68
CA LYS A 37 34.09 -42.31 -23.15
C LYS A 37 33.41 -43.43 -22.37
N THR A 38 32.65 -43.05 -21.36
CA THR A 38 31.78 -44.00 -20.67
C THR A 38 30.58 -44.35 -21.54
N ARG A 39 29.99 -45.54 -21.32
CA ARG A 39 28.73 -45.94 -21.99
C ARG A 39 27.64 -44.87 -21.88
N PHE A 40 27.51 -44.23 -20.72
CA PHE A 40 26.53 -43.18 -20.49
C PHE A 40 26.79 -41.93 -21.35
N GLN A 41 28.06 -41.56 -21.58
CA GLN A 41 28.44 -40.45 -22.45
C GLN A 41 28.25 -40.76 -23.93
N GLU A 42 28.41 -42.03 -24.33
CA GLU A 42 28.15 -42.49 -25.70
C GLU A 42 26.65 -42.42 -26.02
N ASP A 43 25.81 -42.95 -25.12
CA ASP A 43 24.36 -42.91 -25.26
C ASP A 43 23.80 -41.48 -25.18
N ARG A 44 24.44 -40.65 -24.34
CA ARG A 44 24.02 -39.28 -23.98
C ARG A 44 25.24 -38.37 -23.84
N PRO A 45 25.69 -37.71 -24.92
CA PRO A 45 26.86 -36.81 -24.87
C PRO A 45 26.71 -35.67 -23.85
N ASN A 46 25.53 -35.06 -23.76
CA ASN A 46 25.21 -34.08 -22.72
C ASN A 46 23.95 -34.53 -21.96
N PRO A 47 24.07 -34.87 -20.66
CA PRO A 47 22.95 -35.41 -19.88
C PRO A 47 21.92 -34.36 -19.44
N PHE A 48 22.22 -33.06 -19.65
CA PHE A 48 21.39 -31.93 -19.24
C PHE A 48 20.56 -31.31 -20.36
N ARG A 49 20.84 -31.67 -21.62
CA ARG A 49 20.11 -31.15 -22.79
C ARG A 49 19.17 -32.20 -23.35
N PHE A 50 18.14 -31.72 -24.04
CA PHE A 50 17.31 -32.58 -24.88
C PHE A 50 18.18 -33.17 -25.99
N TYR A 51 17.94 -34.44 -26.31
CA TYR A 51 18.71 -35.15 -27.31
C TYR A 51 17.80 -35.72 -28.37
N LYS A 52 18.10 -35.45 -29.63
CA LYS A 52 17.38 -36.01 -30.77
C LYS A 52 18.04 -37.33 -31.17
N HIS A 53 17.29 -38.43 -31.06
CA HIS A 53 17.82 -39.73 -31.41
C HIS A 53 18.02 -39.86 -32.93
N PRO A 54 19.21 -40.28 -33.42
CA PRO A 54 19.54 -40.20 -34.84
C PRO A 54 18.69 -41.13 -35.72
N VAL A 55 18.31 -42.31 -35.20
CA VAL A 55 17.53 -43.30 -35.97
C VAL A 55 16.04 -42.97 -35.98
N THR A 56 15.49 -42.57 -34.83
CA THR A 56 14.04 -42.38 -34.67
C THR A 56 13.59 -40.94 -34.88
N GLY A 57 14.52 -39.98 -34.88
CA GLY A 57 14.25 -38.55 -35.02
C GLY A 57 13.50 -37.92 -33.84
N LYS A 58 13.13 -38.70 -32.82
CA LYS A 58 12.38 -38.22 -31.64
C LYS A 58 13.30 -37.48 -30.68
N TRP A 59 12.76 -36.42 -30.08
CA TRP A 59 13.41 -35.74 -28.97
C TRP A 59 13.17 -36.53 -27.69
N HIS A 60 14.26 -36.78 -26.98
CA HIS A 60 14.23 -37.35 -25.65
C HIS A 60 14.53 -36.27 -24.63
N ASP A 61 13.87 -36.39 -23.48
CA ASP A 61 14.10 -35.52 -22.35
C ASP A 61 15.54 -35.64 -21.83
N PRO A 62 16.06 -34.58 -21.18
CA PRO A 62 17.32 -34.64 -20.46
C PRO A 62 17.32 -35.78 -19.43
N VAL A 63 18.45 -36.48 -19.29
CA VAL A 63 18.62 -37.55 -18.30
C VAL A 63 18.41 -37.01 -16.88
N TYR A 64 18.84 -35.77 -16.63
CA TYR A 64 18.55 -35.03 -15.41
C TYR A 64 17.55 -33.91 -15.70
N SER A 65 16.41 -33.92 -15.01
CA SER A 65 15.40 -32.86 -15.10
C SER A 65 15.96 -31.51 -14.64
N GLN A 66 15.33 -30.40 -15.03
CA GLN A 66 15.81 -29.05 -14.65
C GLN A 66 15.95 -28.86 -13.13
N ARG A 67 15.10 -29.52 -12.33
CA ARG A 67 15.21 -29.55 -10.86
C ARG A 67 16.50 -30.24 -10.42
N ARG A 68 16.75 -31.48 -10.89
CA ARG A 68 17.98 -32.24 -10.57
C ARG A 68 19.24 -31.54 -11.07
N GLN A 69 19.16 -30.85 -12.22
CA GLN A 69 20.27 -30.00 -12.70
C GLN A 69 20.57 -28.87 -11.72
N ALA A 70 19.55 -28.17 -11.22
CA ALA A 70 19.73 -27.10 -10.24
C ALA A 70 20.31 -27.63 -8.92
N GLU A 71 19.83 -28.78 -8.44
CA GLU A 71 20.37 -29.44 -7.24
C GLU A 71 21.85 -29.82 -7.41
N LEU A 72 22.24 -30.40 -8.56
CA LEU A 72 23.63 -30.71 -8.87
C LEU A 72 24.51 -29.45 -8.96
N VAL A 73 24.05 -28.41 -9.64
CA VAL A 73 24.76 -27.13 -9.76
C VAL A 73 24.93 -26.48 -8.37
N GLN A 74 23.89 -26.52 -7.53
CA GLN A 74 23.96 -25.97 -6.18
C GLN A 74 25.01 -26.71 -5.35
N MET A 75 24.95 -28.05 -5.28
CA MET A 75 25.96 -28.83 -4.56
C MET A 75 27.36 -28.61 -5.12
N ALA A 76 27.50 -28.50 -6.45
CA ALA A 76 28.80 -28.30 -7.09
C ALA A 76 29.37 -26.91 -6.79
N ARG A 77 28.53 -25.88 -6.73
CA ARG A 77 28.91 -24.52 -6.33
C ARG A 77 29.39 -24.48 -4.87
N GLU A 78 28.66 -25.14 -3.96
CA GLU A 78 29.02 -25.21 -2.54
C GLU A 78 30.38 -25.91 -2.33
N HIS A 79 30.74 -26.85 -3.19
CA HIS A 79 31.98 -27.61 -3.11
C HIS A 79 33.06 -27.15 -4.11
N GLY A 80 32.84 -26.04 -4.84
CA GLY A 80 33.80 -25.47 -5.78
C GLY A 80 34.12 -26.32 -7.02
N VAL A 81 33.20 -27.21 -7.43
CA VAL A 81 33.36 -28.12 -8.59
C VAL A 81 32.33 -27.83 -9.71
N GLU A 82 31.80 -26.62 -9.76
CA GLU A 82 30.80 -26.22 -10.77
C GLU A 82 31.36 -26.27 -12.20
N GLU A 83 32.62 -25.89 -12.40
CA GLU A 83 33.31 -25.90 -13.71
C GLU A 83 33.47 -27.31 -14.31
N LEU A 84 33.43 -28.34 -13.45
CA LEU A 84 33.51 -29.74 -13.87
C LEU A 84 32.18 -30.26 -14.41
N LEU A 85 31.07 -29.55 -14.21
CA LEU A 85 29.77 -29.93 -14.75
C LEU A 85 29.65 -29.50 -16.22
N PRO A 86 28.94 -30.29 -17.07
CA PRO A 86 28.56 -29.83 -18.41
C PRO A 86 27.72 -28.54 -18.37
N GLU A 87 27.80 -27.73 -19.43
CA GLU A 87 27.04 -26.48 -19.55
C GLU A 87 25.53 -26.67 -19.33
N THR A 88 24.96 -25.90 -18.39
CA THR A 88 23.51 -25.89 -18.12
C THR A 88 22.93 -24.48 -18.09
N ARG A 89 21.62 -24.38 -18.36
CA ARG A 89 20.85 -23.13 -18.15
C ARG A 89 20.73 -22.73 -16.67
N LYS A 90 21.05 -23.65 -15.75
CA LYS A 90 21.00 -23.43 -14.30
C LYS A 90 22.36 -23.01 -13.73
N GLY A 91 23.45 -23.18 -14.50
CA GLY A 91 24.79 -22.76 -14.13
C GLY A 91 24.87 -21.27 -13.80
N THR A 92 25.75 -20.94 -12.87
CA THR A 92 26.02 -19.59 -12.39
C THR A 92 26.59 -18.74 -13.52
N GLU A 93 27.61 -19.24 -14.21
CA GLU A 93 28.23 -18.54 -15.34
C GLU A 93 27.22 -18.25 -16.46
N TYR A 94 26.47 -19.26 -16.88
CA TYR A 94 25.44 -19.10 -17.92
C TYR A 94 24.37 -18.09 -17.51
N ARG A 95 23.85 -18.15 -16.28
CA ARG A 95 22.80 -17.22 -15.81
C ARG A 95 23.31 -15.78 -15.75
N LEU A 96 24.56 -15.58 -15.32
CA LEU A 96 25.19 -14.26 -15.29
C LEU A 96 25.43 -13.73 -16.70
N ALA A 97 26.08 -14.51 -17.57
CA ALA A 97 26.32 -14.15 -18.96
C ALA A 97 25.01 -13.80 -19.68
N HIS A 98 23.98 -14.65 -19.52
CA HIS A 98 22.68 -14.41 -20.14
C HIS A 98 22.01 -13.14 -19.62
N ARG A 99 22.09 -12.85 -18.31
CA ARG A 99 21.54 -11.63 -17.73
C ARG A 99 22.29 -10.38 -18.18
N VAL A 100 23.61 -10.45 -18.30
CA VAL A 100 24.45 -9.33 -18.77
C VAL A 100 24.20 -9.05 -20.25
N GLU A 101 24.17 -10.08 -21.08
CA GLU A 101 23.96 -9.95 -22.52
C GLU A 101 22.54 -9.47 -22.87
N HIS A 102 21.51 -10.03 -22.23
CA HIS A 102 20.12 -9.81 -22.62
C HIS A 102 19.38 -8.78 -21.74
N GLY A 103 19.87 -8.49 -20.54
CA GLY A 103 19.23 -7.59 -19.58
C GLY A 103 17.86 -8.07 -19.07
N LEU A 104 17.13 -7.17 -18.40
CA LEU A 104 15.74 -7.41 -18.00
C LEU A 104 14.82 -7.30 -19.23
N ARG A 105 14.00 -8.32 -19.46
CA ARG A 105 13.14 -8.40 -20.66
C ARG A 105 11.65 -8.56 -20.36
N VAL A 106 11.24 -8.23 -19.13
CA VAL A 106 9.84 -8.24 -18.72
C VAL A 106 9.08 -7.12 -19.46
N LYS A 107 7.82 -7.36 -19.81
CA LYS A 107 7.01 -6.36 -20.52
C LYS A 107 6.82 -5.12 -19.64
N GLY A 108 7.01 -3.93 -20.21
CA GLY A 108 6.89 -2.65 -19.50
C GLY A 108 8.22 -2.13 -18.96
N THR A 109 8.87 -2.88 -18.07
CA THR A 109 10.10 -2.47 -17.37
C THR A 109 11.39 -3.01 -18.00
N GLY A 110 11.29 -3.93 -18.97
CA GLY A 110 12.44 -4.46 -19.68
C GLY A 110 13.14 -3.43 -20.56
N VAL A 111 14.41 -3.68 -20.86
CA VAL A 111 15.23 -2.81 -21.71
C VAL A 111 14.53 -2.59 -23.06
N GLY A 112 14.33 -1.33 -23.44
CA GLY A 112 13.63 -0.95 -24.67
C GLY A 112 12.10 -1.13 -24.64
N GLN A 113 11.51 -1.51 -23.50
CA GLN A 113 10.06 -1.53 -23.31
C GLN A 113 9.57 -0.22 -22.68
N LYS A 114 8.28 0.06 -22.87
CA LYS A 114 7.58 1.18 -22.25
C LYS A 114 6.37 0.67 -21.48
N VAL A 115 6.14 1.23 -20.30
CA VAL A 115 5.02 0.88 -19.43
C VAL A 115 3.69 1.32 -20.05
N LYS A 116 2.66 0.50 -19.85
CA LYS A 116 1.22 0.75 -20.05
C LYS A 116 0.77 2.20 -19.82
N GLY A 117 1.05 2.64 -18.59
CA GLY A 117 0.27 3.65 -17.88
C GLY A 117 -1.10 3.12 -17.46
N HIS A 118 -1.62 3.51 -16.31
CA HIS A 118 -2.99 3.18 -15.90
C HIS A 118 -4.02 3.93 -16.77
N ILE A 119 -5.29 3.49 -16.77
CA ILE A 119 -6.34 4.10 -17.61
C ILE A 119 -6.46 5.61 -17.32
N HIS A 120 -6.50 6.01 -16.05
CA HIS A 120 -6.64 7.42 -15.68
C HIS A 120 -5.46 8.28 -16.18
N GLU A 121 -4.23 7.78 -16.10
CA GLU A 121 -3.03 8.49 -16.58
C GLU A 121 -3.11 8.74 -18.08
N ARG A 122 -3.51 7.72 -18.85
CA ARG A 122 -3.64 7.82 -20.30
C ARG A 122 -4.72 8.81 -20.74
N HIS A 123 -5.80 8.95 -19.97
CA HIS A 123 -6.91 9.85 -20.29
C HIS A 123 -6.81 11.23 -19.61
N MET A 124 -5.88 11.44 -18.69
CA MET A 124 -5.76 12.69 -17.91
C MET A 124 -5.58 13.91 -18.82
N ILE A 125 -4.68 13.81 -19.81
CA ILE A 125 -4.41 14.91 -20.75
C ILE A 125 -5.66 15.24 -21.58
N ALA A 126 -6.34 14.23 -22.11
CA ALA A 126 -7.56 14.42 -22.89
C ALA A 126 -8.69 15.06 -22.06
N LYS A 127 -8.86 14.60 -20.80
CA LYS A 127 -9.83 15.16 -19.85
C LYS A 127 -9.49 16.62 -19.49
N ALA A 128 -8.22 16.91 -19.21
CA ALA A 128 -7.75 18.25 -18.90
C ALA A 128 -7.96 19.24 -20.06
N SER A 129 -7.60 18.83 -21.28
CA SER A 129 -7.83 19.63 -22.50
C SER A 129 -9.30 19.92 -22.72
N SER A 130 -10.16 18.91 -22.54
CA SER A 130 -11.61 19.08 -22.67
C SER A 130 -12.18 20.05 -21.62
N LYS A 131 -11.66 19.99 -20.38
CA LYS A 131 -12.02 20.95 -19.32
C LYS A 131 -11.59 22.37 -19.70
N LEU A 132 -10.38 22.54 -20.24
CA LEU A 132 -9.88 23.85 -20.67
C LEU A 132 -10.70 24.44 -21.82
N THR A 133 -11.06 23.64 -22.84
CA THR A 133 -11.95 24.08 -23.91
C THR A 133 -13.33 24.49 -23.39
N ARG A 134 -13.91 23.75 -22.42
CA ARG A 134 -15.19 24.12 -21.80
C ARG A 134 -15.11 25.46 -21.06
N LEU A 135 -14.03 25.73 -20.33
CA LEU A 135 -13.83 27.02 -19.65
C LEU A 135 -13.72 28.17 -20.65
N GLN A 136 -13.02 27.96 -21.76
CA GLN A 136 -12.87 28.97 -22.81
C GLN A 136 -14.19 29.26 -23.54
N ASN A 137 -15.02 28.23 -23.77
CA ASN A 137 -16.33 28.39 -24.40
C ASN A 137 -17.38 28.96 -23.44
N GLY A 138 -17.40 28.52 -22.18
CA GLY A 138 -18.31 29.07 -21.16
C GLY A 138 -18.06 30.55 -20.85
N SER A 139 -16.84 31.04 -21.09
CA SER A 139 -16.52 32.48 -21.02
C SER A 139 -17.17 33.29 -22.15
N LYS A 140 -17.48 32.66 -23.30
CA LYS A 140 -18.19 33.30 -24.42
C LYS A 140 -19.71 33.24 -24.29
N GLU A 141 -20.26 32.26 -23.58
CA GLU A 141 -21.71 32.16 -23.32
C GLU A 141 -22.17 33.12 -22.21
N LYS A 142 -21.33 33.38 -21.20
CA LYS A 142 -21.65 34.32 -20.12
C LYS A 142 -21.73 35.79 -20.53
N SER A 143 -21.24 36.17 -21.71
CA SER A 143 -21.45 37.52 -22.25
C SER A 143 -22.84 37.76 -22.83
N HIS A 144 -23.73 36.75 -22.86
CA HIS A 144 -25.06 36.85 -23.47
C HIS A 144 -26.24 36.66 -22.50
N VAL A 145 -25.99 36.33 -21.23
CA VAL A 145 -27.06 36.19 -20.22
C VAL A 145 -26.95 37.32 -19.20
N GLY A 146 -27.61 38.43 -19.52
CA GLY A 146 -27.87 39.49 -18.57
C GLY A 146 -28.85 39.01 -17.49
N TYR A 147 -28.33 38.80 -16.28
CA TYR A 147 -29.16 38.78 -15.08
C TYR A 147 -28.40 39.45 -13.96
N ALA A 148 -28.61 40.77 -13.84
CA ALA A 148 -28.21 41.55 -12.70
C ALA A 148 -29.16 41.20 -11.55
N GLN A 149 -28.69 40.39 -10.60
CA GLN A 149 -29.27 40.36 -9.27
C GLN A 149 -28.18 40.74 -8.27
N SER A 150 -28.43 41.88 -7.62
CA SER A 150 -27.68 42.43 -6.51
C SER A 150 -27.66 41.45 -5.34
N TYR A 151 -26.50 40.85 -5.09
CA TYR A 151 -26.20 40.17 -3.84
C TYR A 151 -25.01 40.88 -3.20
N GLN A 152 -25.24 41.43 -2.00
CA GLN A 152 -24.18 41.96 -1.16
C GLN A 152 -23.26 40.79 -0.77
N ALA A 153 -22.07 40.77 -1.37
CA ALA A 153 -21.00 39.86 -0.99
C ALA A 153 -20.58 40.18 0.45
N LEU A 154 -20.63 39.19 1.33
CA LEU A 154 -19.96 39.27 2.63
C LEU A 154 -18.45 39.22 2.38
N GLU A 155 -17.75 40.20 2.94
CA GLU A 155 -16.33 40.44 2.75
C GLU A 155 -15.47 39.23 3.18
N GLU A 156 -14.54 38.83 2.31
CA GLU A 156 -13.51 37.82 2.56
C GLU A 156 -12.62 38.28 3.71
N GLY A 157 -12.88 37.77 4.92
CA GLY A 157 -12.11 38.10 6.12
C GLY A 157 -12.90 38.06 7.43
N THR A 158 -14.23 37.94 7.36
CA THR A 158 -15.04 37.76 8.59
C THR A 158 -14.96 36.31 9.08
N PRO A 159 -14.63 36.07 10.37
CA PRO A 159 -14.62 34.73 10.93
C PRO A 159 -16.01 34.12 10.87
N THR A 160 -16.10 32.85 10.51
CA THR A 160 -17.41 32.16 10.48
C THR A 160 -18.00 32.09 11.89
N HIS A 161 -19.33 32.05 12.02
CA HIS A 161 -19.97 31.92 13.35
C HIS A 161 -19.52 30.62 14.06
N TYR A 162 -19.17 29.59 13.30
CA TYR A 162 -18.55 28.35 13.78
C TYR A 162 -17.16 28.59 14.39
N GLN A 163 -16.33 29.40 13.73
CA GLN A 163 -15.01 29.78 14.21
C GLN A 163 -15.05 30.66 15.46
N VAL A 164 -16.06 31.56 15.57
CA VAL A 164 -16.24 32.44 16.74
C VAL A 164 -16.55 31.66 18.01
N LEU A 165 -17.37 30.61 17.93
CA LEU A 165 -17.66 29.71 19.07
C LEU A 165 -16.72 28.51 19.17
N ASN A 166 -15.77 28.39 18.23
CA ASN A 166 -14.83 27.28 18.12
C ASN A 166 -15.54 25.91 18.08
N LEU A 167 -16.56 25.81 17.23
CA LEU A 167 -17.36 24.62 16.99
C LEU A 167 -17.27 24.20 15.52
N THR A 168 -17.32 22.90 15.24
CA THR A 168 -17.40 22.39 13.87
C THR A 168 -18.86 22.01 13.52
N PRO A 169 -19.27 22.14 12.25
CA PRO A 169 -20.60 21.70 11.82
C PRO A 169 -20.88 20.22 12.11
N THR A 170 -19.86 19.36 12.03
CA THR A 170 -19.98 17.91 12.26
C THR A 170 -20.24 17.54 13.72
N LEU A 171 -19.67 18.28 14.68
CA LEU A 171 -19.91 18.07 16.11
C LEU A 171 -21.35 18.44 16.51
N LEU A 172 -21.97 19.37 15.80
CA LEU A 172 -23.33 19.81 16.08
C LEU A 172 -24.41 18.90 15.46
N ASP A 173 -24.06 18.11 14.45
CA ASP A 173 -24.97 17.19 13.77
C ASP A 173 -24.98 15.78 14.39
N THR A 174 -23.90 15.40 15.05
CA THR A 174 -23.74 14.08 15.71
C THR A 174 -24.40 14.02 17.09
N GLN A 175 -24.62 15.17 17.75
CA GLN A 175 -25.14 15.23 19.10
C GLN A 175 -26.65 15.54 19.16
N HIS A 176 -27.42 14.71 19.88
CA HIS A 176 -28.88 14.83 20.01
C HIS A 176 -29.35 16.10 20.77
N ASP A 177 -28.48 16.71 21.59
CA ASP A 177 -28.73 17.98 22.31
C ASP A 177 -27.58 18.98 22.08
N SER A 178 -27.59 19.62 20.92
CA SER A 178 -26.60 20.63 20.51
C SER A 178 -26.72 21.95 21.30
N THR A 179 -27.84 22.19 22.00
CA THR A 179 -28.09 23.47 22.68
C THR A 179 -27.22 23.68 23.92
N LEU A 180 -26.96 22.62 24.68
CA LEU A 180 -26.08 22.66 25.85
C LEU A 180 -24.62 22.85 25.45
N LEU A 181 -24.20 22.21 24.37
CA LEU A 181 -22.85 22.35 23.81
C LEU A 181 -22.63 23.80 23.31
N ILE A 182 -23.59 24.36 22.58
CA ILE A 182 -23.52 25.75 22.11
C ILE A 182 -23.49 26.74 23.29
N LYS A 183 -24.31 26.53 24.33
CA LYS A 183 -24.29 27.38 25.54
C LYS A 183 -22.98 27.31 26.31
N ARG A 184 -22.39 26.11 26.43
CA ARG A 184 -21.08 25.91 27.05
C ARG A 184 -19.97 26.60 26.23
N ALA A 185 -20.03 26.49 24.90
CA ALA A 185 -19.11 27.16 23.98
C ALA A 185 -19.21 28.69 24.08
N TYR A 186 -20.43 29.23 24.14
CA TYR A 186 -20.68 30.66 24.38
C TYR A 186 -20.08 31.15 25.71
N HIS A 187 -20.33 30.43 26.80
CA HIS A 187 -19.78 30.80 28.11
C HIS A 187 -18.25 30.75 28.12
N ARG A 188 -17.65 29.75 27.46
CA ARG A 188 -16.19 29.67 27.26
C ARG A 188 -15.68 30.84 26.42
N ALA A 189 -16.32 31.16 25.30
CA ALA A 189 -15.93 32.25 24.42
C ALA A 189 -15.96 33.61 25.15
N LEU A 190 -16.99 33.88 25.95
CA LEU A 190 -17.05 35.09 26.78
C LEU A 190 -15.94 35.15 27.84
N LEU A 191 -15.65 34.03 28.51
CA LEU A 191 -14.59 33.97 29.53
C LEU A 191 -13.17 34.10 28.94
N CYS A 192 -12.97 33.62 27.72
CA CYS A 192 -11.69 33.74 26.99
C CYS A 192 -11.51 35.15 26.40
N ASN A 193 -12.58 35.84 26.04
CA ASN A 193 -12.55 37.16 25.40
C ASN A 193 -12.93 38.32 26.37
N HIS A 194 -12.96 38.07 27.68
CA HIS A 194 -13.28 39.09 28.68
C HIS A 194 -12.17 40.16 28.77
N PRO A 195 -12.49 41.46 28.82
CA PRO A 195 -11.50 42.55 28.80
C PRO A 195 -10.55 42.58 30.01
N ASP A 196 -10.84 41.81 31.06
CA ASP A 196 -10.02 41.74 32.29
C ASP A 196 -8.90 40.67 32.20
N LYS A 197 -8.85 39.88 31.10
CA LYS A 197 -7.79 38.89 30.82
C LYS A 197 -6.89 39.26 29.63
N VAL A 198 -7.13 40.39 28.96
CA VAL A 198 -6.30 40.90 27.86
C VAL A 198 -5.10 41.67 28.41
N SER A 199 -4.19 40.95 29.03
CA SER A 199 -2.82 41.41 29.21
C SER A 199 -1.88 40.43 28.48
N THR A 200 -1.41 40.87 27.30
CA THR A 200 -0.22 40.36 26.58
C THR A 200 -0.24 38.90 26.10
N SER A 201 -0.65 38.68 24.83
CA SER A 201 0.05 37.86 23.78
C SER A 201 -0.92 37.31 22.71
N ASP A 202 -0.87 37.82 21.48
CA ASP A 202 -1.55 37.35 20.24
C ASP A 202 -2.87 38.02 19.84
N SER A 203 -2.76 39.12 19.08
CA SER A 203 -3.86 39.90 18.51
C SER A 203 -4.61 39.25 17.33
N SER A 204 -4.57 37.93 17.16
CA SER A 204 -5.11 37.24 15.97
C SER A 204 -6.39 36.42 16.19
N SER A 205 -6.89 36.31 17.43
CA SER A 205 -8.05 35.43 17.73
C SER A 205 -9.00 35.96 18.81
N PHE A 206 -9.06 37.28 19.02
CA PHE A 206 -10.03 37.88 19.93
C PHE A 206 -11.31 38.27 19.17
N PHE A 207 -12.45 37.75 19.63
CA PHE A 207 -13.78 38.09 19.08
C PHE A 207 -14.50 39.07 19.99
N THR A 208 -15.23 40.02 19.42
CA THR A 208 -16.02 40.96 20.23
C THR A 208 -17.20 40.25 20.88
N VAL A 209 -17.65 40.75 22.03
CA VAL A 209 -18.83 40.21 22.71
C VAL A 209 -20.04 40.18 21.76
N ASP A 210 -20.20 41.21 20.93
CA ASP A 210 -21.26 41.28 19.92
C ASP A 210 -21.16 40.14 18.88
N GLN A 211 -19.96 39.80 18.40
CA GLN A 211 -19.74 38.66 17.47
C GLN A 211 -20.05 37.31 18.12
N ILE A 212 -19.71 37.16 19.41
CA ILE A 212 -19.99 35.93 20.17
C ILE A 212 -21.50 35.76 20.38
N THR A 213 -22.21 36.86 20.67
CA THR A 213 -23.67 36.86 20.85
C THR A 213 -24.41 36.64 19.52
N THR A 214 -23.94 37.21 18.40
CA THR A 214 -24.54 36.94 17.09
C THR A 214 -24.34 35.48 16.68
N ALA A 215 -23.16 34.90 16.91
CA ALA A 215 -22.89 33.50 16.64
C ALA A 215 -23.80 32.57 17.46
N LEU A 216 -24.02 32.87 18.74
CA LEU A 216 -24.95 32.12 19.59
C LEU A 216 -26.37 32.16 19.02
N ASN A 217 -26.88 33.34 18.69
CA ASN A 217 -28.27 33.50 18.21
C ASN A 217 -28.50 32.78 16.86
N VAL A 218 -27.51 32.80 15.97
CA VAL A 218 -27.60 32.13 14.67
C VAL A 218 -27.46 30.62 14.79
N LEU A 219 -26.57 30.11 15.65
CA LEU A 219 -26.32 28.67 15.80
C LEU A 219 -27.30 27.97 16.75
N SER A 220 -27.92 28.69 17.69
CA SER A 220 -28.83 28.12 18.69
C SER A 220 -30.18 27.66 18.14
N SER A 221 -30.61 28.14 16.96
CA SER A 221 -31.88 27.73 16.36
C SER A 221 -31.64 26.91 15.07
N PRO A 222 -32.27 25.73 14.91
CA PRO A 222 -32.03 24.88 13.73
C PRO A 222 -32.37 25.57 12.40
N SER A 223 -33.40 26.43 12.38
CA SER A 223 -33.82 27.16 11.18
C SER A 223 -32.83 28.26 10.79
N SER A 224 -32.36 29.08 11.74
CA SER A 224 -31.33 30.10 11.46
C SER A 224 -29.99 29.48 11.07
N ARG A 225 -29.63 28.34 11.68
CA ARG A 225 -28.43 27.57 11.32
C ARG A 225 -28.51 27.06 9.88
N ALA A 226 -29.63 26.44 9.50
CA ALA A 226 -29.81 25.92 8.14
C ALA A 226 -29.72 27.02 7.06
N ILE A 227 -30.28 28.21 7.35
CA ILE A 227 -30.18 29.39 6.47
C ILE A 227 -28.73 29.86 6.35
N TYR A 228 -28.01 29.93 7.47
CA TYR A 228 -26.60 30.33 7.49
C TYR A 228 -25.70 29.31 6.76
N ASP A 229 -25.93 28.02 6.94
CA ASP A 229 -25.20 26.95 6.24
C ASP A 229 -25.48 26.96 4.73
N ALA A 230 -26.72 27.26 4.33
CA ALA A 230 -27.06 27.48 2.93
C ALA A 230 -26.32 28.71 2.37
N ALA A 231 -26.23 29.81 3.12
CA ALA A 231 -25.48 31.00 2.71
C ALA A 231 -23.99 30.70 2.57
N LEU A 232 -23.37 30.00 3.53
CA LEU A 232 -21.96 29.58 3.48
C LEU A 232 -21.64 28.69 2.27
N ARG A 233 -22.55 27.78 1.92
CA ARG A 233 -22.40 26.91 0.72
C ARG A 233 -22.45 27.70 -0.58
N VAL A 234 -23.21 28.79 -0.63
CA VAL A 234 -23.34 29.65 -1.82
C VAL A 234 -22.18 30.66 -1.92
N SER A 235 -21.68 31.16 -0.78
CA SER A 235 -20.59 32.15 -0.74
C SER A 235 -19.20 31.53 -0.90
N ARG A 236 -19.04 30.21 -0.71
CA ARG A 236 -17.76 29.54 -0.91
C ARG A 236 -17.54 29.30 -2.41
N PRO A 237 -16.46 29.84 -3.03
CA PRO A 237 -16.21 29.60 -4.44
C PRO A 237 -16.03 28.10 -4.68
N ALA A 238 -16.70 27.56 -5.70
CA ALA A 238 -16.70 26.14 -6.06
C ALA A 238 -15.29 25.54 -6.36
N GLY A 239 -14.23 26.36 -6.33
CA GLY A 239 -12.83 25.96 -6.42
C GLY A 239 -12.12 25.73 -5.07
N ALA A 240 -12.75 26.03 -3.94
CA ALA A 240 -12.21 25.81 -2.58
C ALA A 240 -12.82 24.59 -1.87
N ALA A 241 -13.55 23.74 -2.62
CA ALA A 241 -14.04 22.44 -2.16
C ALA A 241 -12.95 21.34 -2.18
N GLY A 242 -11.71 21.68 -2.54
CA GLY A 242 -10.54 20.80 -2.47
C GLY A 242 -9.44 21.27 -1.50
N LEU A 243 -9.72 22.29 -0.68
CA LEU A 243 -8.78 22.87 0.29
C LEU A 243 -9.43 23.12 1.66
N ASP A 244 -10.47 22.35 1.99
CA ASP A 244 -10.69 21.90 3.38
C ASP A 244 -10.29 20.43 3.47
N GLY A 245 -9.09 20.13 2.95
CA GLY A 245 -8.27 19.13 3.61
C GLY A 245 -7.94 19.74 4.96
N SER A 246 -8.82 19.53 5.94
CA SER A 246 -8.51 19.58 7.37
C SER A 246 -7.06 19.15 7.47
N PHE A 247 -6.18 20.06 7.86
CA PHE A 247 -4.74 19.85 7.83
C PHE A 247 -4.45 18.53 8.55
N GLN A 248 -4.29 17.46 7.76
CA GLN A 248 -4.11 16.07 8.20
C GLN A 248 -2.69 16.01 8.76
N THR A 249 -2.56 16.54 9.97
CA THR A 249 -1.29 16.58 10.66
C THR A 249 -1.00 15.14 11.04
N GLY A 250 0.05 14.55 10.46
CA GLY A 250 0.53 13.22 10.82
C GLY A 250 -0.50 12.10 10.65
N VAL A 251 -0.73 11.64 9.41
CA VAL A 251 -1.43 10.39 9.14
C VAL A 251 -0.47 9.22 9.45
N GLU A 252 -0.83 8.38 10.41
CA GLU A 252 -0.12 7.15 10.75
C GLU A 252 -0.78 5.97 10.03
N ASN A 253 -0.02 5.15 9.28
CA ASN A 253 -0.55 3.98 8.59
C ASN A 253 -0.27 2.73 9.42
N VAL A 254 -1.29 1.90 9.63
CA VAL A 254 -1.22 0.68 10.45
C VAL A 254 -2.03 -0.42 9.75
N ASP A 255 -1.56 -1.66 9.81
CA ASP A 255 -2.29 -2.82 9.30
C ASP A 255 -3.28 -3.31 10.36
N LEU A 256 -4.46 -3.79 9.94
CA LEU A 256 -5.51 -4.25 10.87
C LEU A 256 -5.04 -5.38 11.80
N ASP A 257 -4.14 -6.25 11.32
CA ASP A 257 -3.57 -7.37 12.07
C ASP A 257 -2.70 -6.92 13.27
N ASP A 258 -2.22 -5.68 13.26
CA ASP A 258 -1.40 -5.10 14.33
C ASP A 258 -2.23 -4.37 15.40
N LEU A 259 -3.56 -4.27 15.21
CA LEU A 259 -4.46 -3.56 16.12
C LEU A 259 -5.10 -4.52 17.14
N PRO A 260 -5.12 -4.18 18.44
CA PRO A 260 -5.81 -4.99 19.43
C PRO A 260 -7.32 -4.96 19.16
N PHE A 261 -7.92 -6.15 19.10
CA PHE A 261 -9.36 -6.33 19.00
C PHE A 261 -9.95 -6.61 20.38
N ASP A 262 -10.96 -5.84 20.79
CA ASP A 262 -11.73 -6.10 22.00
C ASP A 262 -12.95 -6.97 21.67
N GLU A 263 -12.92 -8.23 22.13
CA GLU A 263 -14.01 -9.20 21.91
C GLU A 263 -15.31 -8.81 22.63
N ALA A 264 -15.25 -8.01 23.70
CA ALA A 264 -16.44 -7.64 24.48
C ALA A 264 -17.26 -6.55 23.76
N GLU A 265 -16.58 -5.53 23.23
CA GLU A 265 -17.20 -4.38 22.56
C GLU A 265 -17.24 -4.53 21.02
N LYS A 266 -16.55 -5.55 20.48
CA LYS A 266 -16.36 -5.82 19.04
C LYS A 266 -15.82 -4.60 18.29
N CYS A 267 -14.77 -4.00 18.83
CA CYS A 267 -14.12 -2.85 18.24
C CYS A 267 -12.60 -2.99 18.26
N TRP A 268 -11.95 -2.35 17.29
CA TRP A 268 -10.52 -2.12 17.31
C TRP A 268 -10.24 -0.78 17.95
N TYR A 269 -9.21 -0.71 18.78
CA TYR A 269 -8.80 0.54 19.40
C TYR A 269 -7.28 0.75 19.36
N ARG A 270 -6.86 2.01 19.41
CA ARG A 270 -5.44 2.35 19.55
C ARG A 270 -5.25 3.62 20.38
N PRO A 271 -4.26 3.65 21.29
CA PRO A 271 -3.89 4.87 22.00
C PRO A 271 -3.25 5.88 21.03
N CYS A 272 -3.58 7.15 21.21
CA CYS A 272 -2.98 8.23 20.42
C CYS A 272 -1.80 8.87 21.15
N ARG A 273 -0.88 9.46 20.39
CA ARG A 273 0.29 10.20 20.91
C ARG A 273 -0.10 11.44 21.73
N CYS A 274 -1.36 11.87 21.69
CA CYS A 274 -1.90 12.92 22.55
C CYS A 274 -2.15 12.47 24.00
N GLY A 275 -2.07 11.16 24.28
CA GLY A 275 -2.18 10.61 25.64
C GLY A 275 -3.55 10.04 26.02
N ASN A 276 -4.53 9.99 25.11
CA ASN A 276 -5.78 9.25 25.34
C ASN A 276 -5.63 7.79 24.88
N GLU A 277 -6.04 6.85 25.74
CA GLU A 277 -5.89 5.41 25.57
C GLU A 277 -6.88 4.81 24.55
N HIS A 278 -8.06 5.41 24.39
CA HIS A 278 -9.11 5.00 23.44
C HIS A 278 -9.42 6.13 22.46
N SER A 279 -8.44 6.47 21.63
CA SER A 279 -8.51 7.65 20.76
C SER A 279 -8.98 7.37 19.35
N TYR A 280 -8.59 6.20 18.84
CA TYR A 280 -9.04 5.68 17.55
C TYR A 280 -9.88 4.47 17.87
N GLU A 281 -11.18 4.52 17.55
CA GLU A 281 -12.12 3.41 17.76
C GLU A 281 -12.95 3.25 16.49
N PHE A 282 -13.08 2.01 16.02
CA PHE A 282 -13.90 1.65 14.87
C PHE A 282 -14.35 0.18 14.98
N ARG A 283 -15.47 -0.14 14.32
CA ARG A 283 -16.15 -1.44 14.37
C ARG A 283 -16.15 -2.12 13.01
N GLU A 284 -16.55 -3.39 13.00
CA GLU A 284 -16.58 -4.21 11.77
C GLU A 284 -17.43 -3.57 10.67
N ALA A 285 -18.56 -2.97 11.05
CA ALA A 285 -19.43 -2.23 10.14
C ALA A 285 -18.71 -1.08 9.41
N ASP A 286 -17.77 -0.41 10.07
CA ASP A 286 -17.01 0.70 9.46
C ASP A 286 -16.01 0.18 8.41
N LEU A 287 -15.50 -1.05 8.56
CA LEU A 287 -14.65 -1.69 7.54
C LEU A 287 -15.48 -2.23 6.37
N GLU A 288 -16.65 -2.79 6.64
CA GLU A 288 -17.57 -3.28 5.61
C GLU A 288 -17.96 -2.16 4.62
N ASP A 289 -18.24 -0.96 5.15
CA ASP A 289 -18.59 0.22 4.35
C ASP A 289 -17.48 0.65 3.38
N VAL A 290 -16.21 0.38 3.70
CA VAL A 290 -15.04 0.72 2.87
C VAL A 290 -14.30 -0.52 2.35
N GLY A 291 -14.97 -1.69 2.34
CA GLY A 291 -14.39 -2.97 1.97
C GLY A 291 -13.82 -3.02 0.56
N ASP A 292 -14.44 -2.29 -0.38
CA ASP A 292 -13.98 -2.17 -1.78
C ASP A 292 -12.68 -1.34 -1.90
N GLU A 293 -12.41 -0.45 -0.94
CA GLU A 293 -11.23 0.42 -0.93
C GLU A 293 -10.04 -0.26 -0.22
N GLY A 294 -10.31 -1.17 0.73
CA GLY A 294 -9.29 -1.89 1.51
C GLY A 294 -8.55 -1.01 2.52
N GLU A 295 -9.08 0.19 2.79
CA GLU A 295 -8.47 1.19 3.64
C GLU A 295 -9.53 1.99 4.39
N LEU A 296 -9.40 2.10 5.71
CA LEU A 296 -10.27 2.89 6.58
C LEU A 296 -9.48 4.07 7.18
N ILE A 297 -10.05 5.28 7.13
CA ILE A 297 -9.43 6.48 7.72
C ILE A 297 -10.21 6.90 8.97
N VAL A 298 -9.56 6.83 10.13
CA VAL A 298 -10.15 7.13 11.45
C VAL A 298 -9.45 8.34 12.06
N GLY A 299 -10.24 9.34 12.47
CA GLY A 299 -9.74 10.51 13.20
C GLY A 299 -9.61 10.24 14.70
N CYS A 300 -8.63 10.87 15.36
CA CYS A 300 -8.56 10.85 16.82
C CYS A 300 -9.74 11.63 17.42
N LEU A 301 -10.37 11.10 18.47
CA LEU A 301 -11.46 11.77 19.19
C LEU A 301 -11.04 13.07 19.90
N ASP A 302 -9.75 13.20 20.27
CA ASP A 302 -9.25 14.31 21.10
C ASP A 302 -8.15 15.17 20.46
N CYS A 303 -7.73 14.88 19.22
CA CYS A 303 -6.75 15.71 18.52
C CYS A 303 -6.92 15.67 16.99
N SER A 304 -6.07 16.39 16.26
CA SER A 304 -6.13 16.49 14.79
C SER A 304 -5.33 15.41 14.04
N LEU A 305 -4.89 14.34 14.75
CA LEU A 305 -4.15 13.23 14.15
C LEU A 305 -5.11 12.21 13.52
N TRP A 306 -4.63 11.53 12.49
CA TRP A 306 -5.42 10.57 11.71
C TRP A 306 -4.70 9.22 11.63
N LEU A 307 -5.47 8.14 11.65
CA LEU A 307 -5.00 6.76 11.50
C LEU A 307 -5.57 6.19 10.20
N ARG A 308 -4.71 5.68 9.33
CA ARG A 308 -5.11 4.95 8.12
C ARG A 308 -4.88 3.47 8.37
N VAL A 309 -5.97 2.70 8.36
CA VAL A 309 -5.98 1.27 8.63
C VAL A 309 -6.09 0.53 7.30
N HIS A 310 -5.11 -0.28 6.97
CA HIS A 310 -5.15 -1.14 5.78
C HIS A 310 -5.69 -2.52 6.15
N PHE A 311 -6.60 -3.06 5.33
CA PHE A 311 -7.17 -4.39 5.53
C PHE A 311 -7.50 -5.06 4.20
N ALA A 312 -7.60 -6.39 4.22
CA ALA A 312 -8.01 -7.18 3.06
C ALA A 312 -9.21 -8.05 3.43
N VAL A 313 -10.30 -7.90 2.69
CA VAL A 313 -11.47 -8.79 2.83
C VAL A 313 -11.12 -10.13 2.20
N MET A 314 -11.14 -11.20 2.99
CA MET A 314 -11.03 -12.57 2.48
C MET A 314 -12.44 -13.10 2.27
N ASP A 315 -12.81 -13.39 1.03
CA ASP A 315 -14.05 -14.10 0.74
C ASP A 315 -13.91 -15.53 1.28
N ASP A 316 -14.69 -15.89 2.30
CA ASP A 316 -14.75 -17.24 2.90
C ASP A 316 -15.44 -18.28 1.98
N ASP A 317 -15.36 -18.09 0.66
CA ASP A 317 -15.70 -19.10 -0.34
C ASP A 317 -14.39 -19.65 -0.90
N LEU A 318 -13.80 -20.65 -0.21
CA LEU A 318 -12.94 -21.74 -0.68
C LEU A 318 -11.89 -22.13 0.39
N ASP A 319 -12.25 -23.03 1.32
CA ASP A 319 -11.46 -24.23 1.71
C ASP A 319 -11.94 -24.88 3.03
N GLU A 320 -13.08 -25.57 3.00
CA GLU A 320 -13.44 -26.58 4.03
C GLU A 320 -12.75 -27.94 3.78
N THR A 321 -11.48 -27.96 3.33
CA THR A 321 -10.70 -29.20 3.23
C THR A 321 -9.27 -29.04 3.69
N GLN A 322 -9.07 -28.97 5.02
CA GLN A 322 -8.08 -29.76 5.79
C GLN A 322 -7.92 -29.22 7.21
N SER A 323 -8.71 -29.74 8.16
CA SER A 323 -8.33 -29.80 9.58
C SER A 323 -9.14 -30.88 10.30
N SER A 324 -8.96 -32.13 9.86
CA SER A 324 -9.30 -33.30 10.67
C SER A 324 -8.24 -34.37 10.49
N ASN A 325 -7.13 -34.20 11.20
CA ASN A 325 -6.39 -35.37 11.66
C ASN A 325 -6.02 -35.18 13.13
N SER A 326 -6.64 -36.03 13.91
CA SER A 326 -6.78 -36.05 15.35
C SER A 326 -5.48 -36.39 16.07
N SER A 327 -5.13 -35.54 17.03
CA SER A 327 -4.41 -35.98 18.23
C SER A 327 -5.37 -36.78 19.10
N SER A 328 -5.22 -38.09 19.13
CA SER A 328 -5.76 -38.94 20.20
C SER A 328 -4.66 -39.88 20.69
N LYS A 329 -3.89 -39.41 21.68
CA LYS A 329 -2.95 -40.22 22.45
C LYS A 329 -2.95 -39.73 23.89
N GLU A 330 -3.89 -40.18 24.72
CA GLU A 330 -3.66 -40.49 26.14
C GLU A 330 -4.91 -41.05 26.86
N LYS A 331 -4.66 -42.09 27.68
CA LYS A 331 -5.40 -42.55 28.87
C LYS A 331 -6.78 -43.22 28.71
N SER A 332 -6.77 -44.55 28.59
CA SER A 332 -7.03 -45.49 29.70
C SER A 332 -6.69 -46.93 29.30
#